data_AF-A0A3B8NYY6-F1
#
_entry.id   AF-A0A3B8NYY6-F1
#
_cell.length_a   1.000
_cell.length_b   1.000
_cell.length_c   1.000
_cell.angle_alpha   90.00
_cell.angle_beta   90.00
_cell.angle_gamma   90.00
#
_symmetry.space_group_name_H-M   'P 1'
#
loop_
_entity.id
_entity.type
_entity.pdbx_description
1 polymer ?
#
loop_
_entity_poly.entity_id
_entity_poly.type
_entity_poly.pdbx_seq_one_letter_code
_entity_poly.pdbx_strand_id
1 'polypeptide(L)'
;MLELVAAFICLTTLLTYVNYRFIGLPPAIGVMVTALLFSLMLQGLSLIGFPGLEARVESLMNQIDFNDLLMHWMLAFLLFAGALHVNLSDLRSYRWPIGLLATVGVLIATVVIGYLSHWVFALFGWQVPLIYCLLFGALISPTDPIAVLGALRTANAPKPLKTTIVGESLFNDGTAVVVFTVLFGIVQLGETPSVADTALLFAREAVGGVVFGGLIGYATYRMIKSVEQYQVEVMLTLALVIGGSAMCYELHVSAPIAMVVAGLIIGNLGRNLAMNDMTRRYMDGFWELIDDMLNALLFALIGLELLLLPFNWLHLAAGSVLALAVLLSRLLTVAP
;
A
#
# COMPACT_ATOMS: atom_id res chain seq x y z
N MET A 1 -11.28 18.50 -11.35
CA MET A 1 -11.72 17.41 -10.43
C MET A 1 -12.58 16.36 -11.12
N LEU A 2 -13.80 16.66 -11.60
CA LEU A 2 -14.66 15.64 -12.23
C LEU A 2 -14.03 15.00 -13.48
N GLU A 3 -13.48 15.81 -14.39
CA GLU A 3 -12.83 15.32 -15.61
C GLU A 3 -11.65 14.39 -15.32
N LEU A 4 -10.89 14.71 -14.26
CA LEU A 4 -9.73 13.95 -13.82
C LEU A 4 -10.16 12.60 -13.26
N VAL A 5 -11.10 12.59 -12.31
CA VAL A 5 -11.66 11.36 -11.73
C VAL A 5 -12.28 10.47 -12.82
N ALA A 6 -13.05 11.06 -13.74
CA ALA A 6 -13.64 10.33 -14.85
C ALA A 6 -12.56 9.73 -15.77
N ALA A 7 -11.52 10.48 -16.11
CA ALA A 7 -10.44 10.00 -16.96
C ALA A 7 -9.73 8.79 -16.33
N PHE A 8 -9.37 8.84 -15.04
CA PHE A 8 -8.67 7.74 -14.38
C PHE A 8 -9.54 6.52 -14.16
N ILE A 9 -10.81 6.69 -13.77
CA ILE A 9 -11.72 5.55 -13.63
C ILE A 9 -11.93 4.88 -14.99
N CYS A 10 -12.21 5.66 -16.05
CA CYS A 10 -12.39 5.11 -17.39
C CYS A 10 -11.13 4.43 -17.92
N LEU A 11 -9.97 5.06 -17.77
CA LEU A 11 -8.68 4.53 -18.22
C LEU A 11 -8.31 3.25 -17.46
N THR A 12 -8.38 3.28 -16.13
CA THR A 12 -8.12 2.11 -15.29
C THR A 12 -9.05 0.97 -15.65
N THR A 13 -10.35 1.24 -15.83
CA THR A 13 -11.34 0.21 -16.23
C THR A 13 -11.01 -0.37 -17.59
N LEU A 14 -10.61 0.47 -18.56
CA LEU A 14 -10.19 0.02 -19.88
C LEU A 14 -8.94 -0.86 -19.80
N LEU A 15 -7.95 -0.46 -19.01
CA LEU A 15 -6.71 -1.23 -18.80
C LEU A 15 -6.98 -2.57 -18.12
N THR A 16 -7.89 -2.60 -17.13
CA THR A 16 -8.36 -3.83 -16.49
C THR A 16 -9.10 -4.73 -17.48
N TYR A 17 -9.97 -4.18 -18.33
CA TYR A 17 -10.67 -4.92 -19.37
C TYR A 17 -9.71 -5.52 -20.39
N VAL A 18 -8.72 -4.74 -20.85
CA VAL A 18 -7.69 -5.21 -21.79
C VAL A 18 -6.88 -6.35 -21.15
N ASN A 19 -6.50 -6.21 -19.88
CA ASN A 19 -5.81 -7.29 -19.17
C ASN A 19 -6.68 -8.56 -19.13
N TYR A 20 -7.92 -8.45 -18.67
CA TYR A 20 -8.85 -9.57 -18.57
C TYR A 20 -9.07 -10.27 -19.92
N ARG A 21 -9.22 -9.51 -21.01
CA ARG A 21 -9.60 -10.04 -22.32
C ARG A 21 -8.43 -10.61 -23.13
N PHE A 22 -7.24 -10.03 -22.99
CA PHE A 22 -6.10 -10.29 -23.90
C PHE A 22 -4.82 -10.76 -23.20
N ILE A 23 -4.55 -10.34 -21.96
CA ILE A 23 -3.28 -10.64 -21.27
C ILE A 23 -3.41 -11.80 -20.28
N GLY A 24 -4.49 -11.83 -19.49
CA GLY A 24 -4.78 -12.90 -18.54
C GLY A 24 -3.86 -12.97 -17.32
N LEU A 25 -3.14 -11.88 -17.00
CA LEU A 25 -2.32 -11.80 -15.78
C LEU A 25 -3.20 -11.50 -14.55
N PRO A 26 -2.72 -11.81 -13.33
CA PRO A 26 -3.38 -11.40 -12.09
C PRO A 26 -3.73 -9.90 -12.11
N PRO A 27 -4.92 -9.47 -11.64
CA PRO A 27 -5.48 -8.16 -11.92
C PRO A 27 -4.50 -6.99 -11.71
N ALA A 28 -3.91 -6.88 -10.52
CA ALA A 28 -2.94 -5.84 -10.18
C ALA A 28 -1.74 -5.77 -11.14
N ILE A 29 -1.05 -6.92 -11.33
CA ILE A 29 0.12 -7.02 -12.22
C ILE A 29 -0.28 -6.74 -13.67
N GLY A 30 -1.40 -7.30 -14.09
CA GLY A 30 -1.88 -7.15 -15.45
C GLY A 30 -2.26 -5.71 -15.79
N VAL A 31 -2.89 -4.99 -14.86
CA VAL A 31 -3.19 -3.55 -15.02
C VAL A 31 -1.91 -2.72 -15.08
N MET A 32 -0.93 -3.02 -14.24
CA MET A 32 0.38 -2.34 -14.30
C MET A 32 1.07 -2.56 -15.65
N VAL A 33 1.07 -3.81 -16.14
CA VAL A 33 1.69 -4.16 -17.43
C VAL A 33 0.93 -3.51 -18.59
N THR A 34 -0.40 -3.51 -18.59
CA THR A 34 -1.18 -2.82 -19.64
C THR A 34 -0.94 -1.31 -19.60
N ALA A 35 -0.89 -0.71 -18.41
CA ALA A 35 -0.58 0.71 -18.25
C ALA A 35 0.82 1.04 -18.78
N LEU A 36 1.82 0.23 -18.46
CA LEU A 36 3.20 0.42 -18.92
C LEU A 36 3.32 0.25 -20.45
N LEU A 37 2.66 -0.74 -21.03
CA LEU A 37 2.60 -0.91 -22.48
C LEU A 37 1.89 0.27 -23.17
N PHE A 38 0.81 0.76 -22.56
CA PHE A 38 0.11 1.95 -23.04
C PHE A 38 1.01 3.19 -22.98
N SER A 39 1.76 3.38 -21.89
CA SER A 39 2.75 4.44 -21.74
C SER A 39 3.83 4.40 -22.83
N LEU A 40 4.44 3.23 -23.05
CA LEU A 40 5.44 3.03 -24.09
C LEU A 40 4.86 3.25 -25.49
N MET A 41 3.61 2.85 -25.73
CA MET A 41 2.92 3.10 -26.99
C MET A 41 2.74 4.59 -27.25
N LEU A 42 2.36 5.38 -26.23
CA LEU A 42 2.20 6.83 -26.35
C LEU A 42 3.54 7.52 -26.66
N GLN A 43 4.61 7.16 -25.95
CA GLN A 43 5.96 7.64 -26.23
C GLN A 43 6.39 7.28 -27.67
N GLY A 44 6.12 6.05 -28.11
CA GLY A 44 6.39 5.61 -29.48
C GLY A 44 5.61 6.42 -30.54
N LEU A 45 4.34 6.72 -30.31
CA LEU A 45 3.54 7.56 -31.21
C LEU A 45 4.07 9.00 -31.28
N SER A 46 4.54 9.53 -30.16
CA SER A 46 5.15 10.86 -30.08
C SER A 46 6.38 10.97 -30.98
N LEU A 47 7.25 9.96 -30.93
CA LEU A 47 8.43 9.86 -31.80
C LEU A 47 8.09 9.78 -33.30
N ILE A 48 6.92 9.22 -33.65
CA ILE A 48 6.42 9.11 -35.03
C ILE A 48 5.73 10.41 -35.50
N GLY A 49 5.61 11.42 -34.63
CA GLY A 49 5.10 12.75 -34.97
C GLY A 49 3.67 13.04 -34.49
N PHE A 50 3.12 12.22 -33.58
CA PHE A 50 1.80 12.43 -32.98
C PHE A 50 1.87 12.66 -31.45
N PRO A 51 2.54 13.73 -30.97
CA PRO A 51 2.74 13.98 -29.54
C PRO A 51 1.46 14.38 -28.78
N GLY A 52 0.37 14.72 -29.50
CA GLY A 52 -0.82 15.30 -28.88
C GLY A 52 -1.51 14.39 -27.86
N LEU A 53 -1.43 13.07 -28.02
CA LEU A 53 -2.01 12.12 -27.06
C LEU A 53 -1.16 11.97 -25.80
N GLU A 54 0.17 11.85 -25.96
CA GLU A 54 1.12 11.82 -24.84
C GLU A 54 0.98 13.08 -23.99
N ALA A 55 1.09 14.26 -24.60
CA ALA A 55 0.99 15.54 -23.90
C ALA A 55 -0.34 15.71 -23.14
N ARG A 56 -1.44 15.13 -23.64
CA ARG A 56 -2.73 15.17 -22.97
C ARG A 56 -2.76 14.26 -21.74
N VAL A 57 -2.20 13.05 -21.83
CA VAL A 57 -2.11 12.13 -20.69
C VAL A 57 -1.14 12.69 -19.64
N GLU A 58 0.03 13.19 -20.05
CA GLU A 58 0.97 13.86 -19.15
C GLU A 58 0.34 15.06 -18.44
N SER A 59 -0.43 15.89 -19.15
CA SER A 59 -1.14 17.02 -18.56
C SER A 59 -2.18 16.58 -17.52
N LEU A 60 -2.83 15.43 -17.72
CA LEU A 60 -3.75 14.86 -16.72
C LEU A 60 -3.00 14.29 -15.52
N MET A 61 -1.83 13.68 -15.74
CA MET A 61 -1.01 13.11 -14.66
C MET A 61 -0.38 14.17 -13.77
N ASN A 62 0.14 15.24 -14.36
CA ASN A 62 0.70 16.38 -13.61
C ASN A 62 -0.34 17.15 -12.77
N GLN A 63 -1.64 16.92 -12.96
CA GLN A 63 -2.69 17.49 -12.10
C GLN A 63 -2.92 16.69 -10.83
N ILE A 64 -2.38 15.46 -10.74
CA ILE A 64 -2.49 14.60 -9.56
C ILE A 64 -1.20 14.71 -8.77
N ASP A 65 -1.34 15.02 -7.49
CA ASP A 65 -0.29 14.70 -6.53
C ASP A 65 -0.44 13.21 -6.17
N PHE A 66 0.35 12.36 -6.83
CA PHE A 66 0.29 10.91 -6.62
C PHE A 66 0.62 10.54 -5.17
N ASN A 67 1.56 11.27 -4.56
CA ASN A 67 1.94 11.04 -3.18
C ASN A 67 0.78 11.36 -2.23
N ASP A 68 0.15 12.51 -2.40
CA ASP A 68 -1.01 12.90 -1.57
C ASP A 68 -2.17 11.93 -1.74
N LEU A 69 -2.52 11.59 -2.99
CA LEU A 69 -3.59 10.65 -3.29
C LEU A 69 -3.32 9.27 -2.66
N LEU A 70 -2.10 8.74 -2.82
CA LEU A 70 -1.75 7.44 -2.28
C LEU A 70 -1.75 7.44 -0.75
N MET A 71 -0.99 8.34 -0.15
CA MET A 71 -0.72 8.34 1.29
C MET A 71 -1.93 8.78 2.11
N HIS A 72 -2.66 9.81 1.66
CA HIS A 72 -3.77 10.37 2.44
C HIS A 72 -5.13 9.74 2.12
N TRP A 73 -5.35 9.31 0.87
CA TRP A 73 -6.66 8.78 0.46
C TRP A 73 -6.67 7.27 0.30
N MET A 74 -5.77 6.69 -0.49
CA MET A 74 -5.90 5.28 -0.89
C MET A 74 -5.45 4.31 0.19
N LEU A 75 -4.33 4.59 0.85
CA LEU A 75 -3.68 3.66 1.76
C LEU A 75 -4.58 3.26 2.95
N ALA A 76 -5.30 4.22 3.53
CA ALA A 76 -6.25 3.97 4.61
C ALA A 76 -7.37 2.99 4.20
N PHE A 77 -7.88 3.11 2.97
CA PHE A 77 -8.91 2.23 2.44
C PHE A 77 -8.37 0.83 2.14
N LEU A 78 -7.22 0.74 1.46
CA LEU A 78 -6.58 -0.53 1.12
C LEU A 78 -6.28 -1.34 2.38
N LEU A 79 -5.71 -0.69 3.40
CA LEU A 79 -5.35 -1.36 4.65
C LEU A 79 -6.56 -1.75 5.49
N PHE A 80 -7.60 -0.92 5.52
CA PHE A 80 -8.86 -1.29 6.17
C PHE A 80 -9.51 -2.49 5.47
N ALA A 81 -9.62 -2.46 4.14
CA ALA A 81 -10.23 -3.52 3.34
C ALA A 81 -9.45 -4.84 3.47
N GLY A 82 -8.12 -4.78 3.41
CA GLY A 82 -7.23 -5.91 3.67
C GLY A 82 -7.44 -6.49 5.07
N ALA A 83 -7.50 -5.64 6.11
CA ALA A 83 -7.71 -6.07 7.49
C ALA A 83 -9.09 -6.68 7.74
N LEU A 84 -10.14 -6.19 7.06
CA LEU A 84 -11.52 -6.64 7.22
C LEU A 84 -11.70 -8.15 6.98
N HIS A 85 -10.92 -8.70 6.04
CA HIS A 85 -10.99 -10.10 5.64
C HIS A 85 -10.10 -11.03 6.49
N VAL A 86 -9.29 -10.48 7.40
CA VAL A 86 -8.32 -11.25 8.18
C VAL A 86 -8.93 -11.78 9.47
N ASN A 87 -8.75 -13.09 9.68
CA ASN A 87 -9.22 -13.75 10.89
C ASN A 87 -8.23 -13.56 12.05
N LEU A 88 -8.68 -12.89 13.11
CA LEU A 88 -7.87 -12.55 14.27
C LEU A 88 -7.44 -13.79 15.09
N SER A 89 -8.24 -14.87 15.07
CA SER A 89 -7.89 -16.11 15.77
C SER A 89 -6.71 -16.84 15.11
N ASP A 90 -6.67 -16.81 13.77
CA ASP A 90 -5.56 -17.34 12.98
C ASP A 90 -4.31 -16.49 13.20
N LEU A 91 -4.42 -15.14 13.17
CA LEU A 91 -3.31 -14.24 13.48
C LEU A 91 -2.75 -14.45 14.90
N ARG A 92 -3.62 -14.61 15.89
CA ARG A 92 -3.21 -14.78 17.30
C ARG A 92 -2.33 -16.02 17.50
N SER A 93 -2.54 -17.06 16.70
CA SER A 93 -1.77 -18.30 16.73
C SER A 93 -0.31 -18.09 16.27
N TYR A 94 -0.05 -17.08 15.43
CA TYR A 94 1.27 -16.77 14.85
C TYR A 94 1.75 -15.33 15.14
N ARG A 95 1.23 -14.72 16.21
CA ARG A 95 1.48 -13.31 16.56
C ARG A 95 2.96 -12.94 16.72
N TRP A 96 3.80 -13.86 17.20
CA TRP A 96 5.22 -13.60 17.41
C TRP A 96 5.99 -13.54 16.08
N PRO A 97 5.94 -14.57 15.20
CA PRO A 97 6.51 -14.47 13.86
C PRO A 97 6.01 -13.25 13.07
N ILE A 98 4.68 -13.03 13.04
CA ILE A 98 4.07 -11.93 12.30
C ILE A 98 4.56 -10.58 12.84
N GLY A 99 4.52 -10.38 14.16
CA GLY A 99 4.95 -9.14 14.78
C GLY A 99 6.43 -8.85 14.53
N LEU A 100 7.30 -9.86 14.63
CA LEU A 100 8.74 -9.69 14.37
C LEU A 100 9.03 -9.36 12.91
N LEU A 101 8.39 -10.05 11.96
CA LEU A 101 8.56 -9.77 10.52
C LEU A 101 8.03 -8.39 10.14
N ALA A 102 6.83 -8.05 10.61
CA ALA A 102 6.20 -6.78 10.29
C ALA A 102 6.87 -5.55 10.92
N THR A 103 7.65 -5.73 12.00
CA THR A 103 8.34 -4.62 12.68
C THR A 103 9.85 -4.66 12.48
N VAL A 104 10.54 -5.58 13.15
CA VAL A 104 12.00 -5.73 13.09
C VAL A 104 12.44 -6.08 11.67
N GLY A 105 11.71 -6.95 10.98
CA GLY A 105 11.99 -7.29 9.58
C GLY A 105 11.94 -6.07 8.66
N VAL A 106 10.94 -5.21 8.81
CA VAL A 106 10.80 -3.95 8.05
C VAL A 106 11.95 -2.98 8.35
N LEU A 107 12.34 -2.83 9.62
CA LEU A 107 13.47 -1.97 9.99
C LEU A 107 14.79 -2.47 9.41
N ILE A 108 15.05 -3.77 9.51
CA ILE A 108 16.24 -4.40 8.92
C ILE A 108 16.22 -4.23 7.40
N ALA A 109 15.09 -4.54 6.74
CA ALA A 109 14.95 -4.40 5.30
C ALA A 109 15.17 -2.95 4.86
N THR A 110 14.62 -1.98 5.58
CA THR A 110 14.83 -0.54 5.33
C THR A 110 16.31 -0.18 5.34
N VAL A 111 17.04 -0.61 6.37
CA VAL A 111 18.48 -0.33 6.49
C VAL A 111 19.26 -1.03 5.38
N VAL A 112 19.01 -2.33 5.15
CA VAL A 112 19.71 -3.12 4.13
C VAL A 112 19.48 -2.54 2.73
N ILE A 113 18.23 -2.27 2.36
CA ILE A 113 17.87 -1.68 1.05
C ILE A 113 18.43 -0.25 0.94
N GLY A 114 18.43 0.52 2.02
CA GLY A 114 19.03 1.85 2.05
C GLY A 114 20.53 1.84 1.79
N TYR A 115 21.29 0.94 2.43
CA TYR A 115 22.70 0.79 2.09
C TYR A 115 22.90 0.26 0.68
N LEU A 116 22.16 -0.77 0.25
CA LEU A 116 22.26 -1.33 -1.11
C LEU A 116 22.01 -0.26 -2.17
N SER A 117 20.97 0.56 -2.02
CA SER A 117 20.68 1.67 -2.94
C SER A 117 21.79 2.72 -2.92
N HIS A 118 22.33 3.08 -1.76
CA HIS A 118 23.48 4.00 -1.67
C HIS A 118 24.70 3.48 -2.45
N TRP A 119 25.04 2.19 -2.30
CA TRP A 119 26.14 1.55 -3.04
C TRP A 119 25.87 1.47 -4.55
N VAL A 120 24.66 1.09 -4.95
CA VAL A 120 24.27 1.02 -6.36
C VAL A 120 24.31 2.40 -6.98
N PHE A 121 23.73 3.43 -6.36
CA PHE A 121 23.78 4.79 -6.89
C PHE A 121 25.22 5.29 -7.04
N ALA A 122 26.09 5.02 -6.07
CA ALA A 122 27.50 5.36 -6.17
C ALA A 122 28.22 4.64 -7.33
N LEU A 123 27.89 3.36 -7.59
CA LEU A 123 28.43 2.59 -8.73
C LEU A 123 28.07 3.23 -10.08
N PHE A 124 26.88 3.83 -10.17
CA PHE A 124 26.41 4.55 -11.36
C PHE A 124 26.83 6.02 -11.38
N GLY A 125 27.65 6.48 -10.42
CA GLY A 125 28.19 7.83 -10.34
C GLY A 125 27.27 8.87 -9.70
N TRP A 126 26.16 8.45 -9.08
CA TRP A 126 25.24 9.33 -8.37
C TRP A 126 25.54 9.37 -6.88
N GLN A 127 25.77 10.57 -6.35
CA GLN A 127 25.97 10.78 -4.92
C GLN A 127 24.65 11.15 -4.26
N VAL A 128 23.86 10.12 -3.94
CA VAL A 128 22.60 10.28 -3.20
C VAL A 128 22.89 10.16 -1.70
N PRO A 129 22.51 11.16 -0.88
CA PRO A 129 22.68 11.08 0.56
C PRO A 129 21.97 9.86 1.16
N LEU A 130 22.61 9.20 2.12
CA LEU A 130 22.12 7.94 2.72
C LEU A 130 20.68 8.06 3.26
N ILE A 131 20.28 9.23 3.76
CA ILE A 131 18.91 9.43 4.27
C ILE A 131 17.83 9.25 3.19
N TYR A 132 18.07 9.68 1.95
CA TYR A 132 17.15 9.45 0.83
C TYR A 132 17.14 7.98 0.39
N CYS A 133 18.29 7.32 0.50
CA CYS A 133 18.39 5.88 0.28
C CYS A 133 17.62 5.09 1.36
N LEU A 134 17.66 5.52 2.63
CA LEU A 134 16.87 4.94 3.72
C LEU A 134 15.37 5.21 3.54
N LEU A 135 14.97 6.39 3.06
CA LEU A 135 13.59 6.68 2.66
C LEU A 135 13.12 5.73 1.56
N PHE A 136 13.94 5.51 0.53
CA PHE A 136 13.67 4.52 -0.51
C PHE A 136 13.57 3.11 0.08
N GLY A 137 14.47 2.75 1.00
CA GLY A 137 14.42 1.49 1.74
C GLY A 137 13.11 1.31 2.50
N ALA A 138 12.62 2.35 3.17
CA ALA A 138 11.34 2.32 3.88
C ALA A 138 10.18 2.08 2.92
N LEU A 139 10.15 2.77 1.77
CA LEU A 139 9.11 2.60 0.74
C LEU A 139 9.08 1.21 0.09
N ILE A 140 10.24 0.57 -0.08
CA ILE A 140 10.37 -0.75 -0.74
C ILE A 140 10.34 -1.91 0.27
N SER A 141 10.39 -1.62 1.58
CA SER A 141 10.41 -2.63 2.63
C SER A 141 9.07 -3.35 2.88
N PRO A 142 7.88 -2.79 2.60
CA PRO A 142 6.66 -3.59 2.64
C PRO A 142 6.58 -4.59 1.51
N THR A 143 5.75 -5.61 1.71
CA THR A 143 5.48 -6.65 0.73
C THR A 143 3.99 -6.83 0.58
N ASP A 144 3.49 -6.80 -0.65
CA ASP A 144 2.08 -7.01 -0.96
C ASP A 144 1.80 -8.51 -1.19
N PRO A 145 0.85 -9.13 -0.45
CA PRO A 145 0.58 -10.55 -0.59
C PRO A 145 -0.34 -10.86 -1.78
N ILE A 146 -1.02 -9.87 -2.37
CA ILE A 146 -2.06 -10.06 -3.40
C ILE A 146 -1.52 -10.86 -4.59
N ALA A 147 -0.33 -10.49 -5.08
CA ALA A 147 0.33 -11.16 -6.20
C ALA A 147 0.69 -12.64 -5.88
N VAL A 148 1.09 -12.91 -4.64
CA VAL A 148 1.61 -14.23 -4.23
C VAL A 148 0.51 -15.16 -3.74
N LEU A 149 -0.60 -14.62 -3.19
CA LEU A 149 -1.72 -15.41 -2.68
C LEU A 149 -2.38 -16.26 -3.77
N GLY A 150 -2.48 -15.74 -4.99
CA GLY A 150 -2.94 -16.51 -6.14
C GLY A 150 -2.06 -17.73 -6.42
N ALA A 151 -0.73 -17.54 -6.43
CA ALA A 151 0.24 -18.61 -6.63
C ALA A 151 0.24 -19.63 -5.48
N LEU A 152 0.15 -19.18 -4.23
CA LEU A 152 0.11 -20.05 -3.04
C LEU A 152 -1.14 -20.93 -2.99
N ARG A 153 -2.28 -20.43 -3.51
CA ARG A 153 -3.51 -21.24 -3.65
C ARG A 153 -3.29 -22.37 -4.65
N THR A 154 -2.71 -22.07 -5.81
CA THR A 154 -2.40 -23.08 -6.84
C THR A 154 -1.37 -24.10 -6.36
N ALA A 155 -0.39 -23.67 -5.56
CA ALA A 155 0.63 -24.54 -4.97
C ALA A 155 0.16 -25.31 -3.72
N ASN A 156 -1.12 -25.18 -3.33
CA ASN A 156 -1.72 -25.81 -2.15
C ASN A 156 -0.92 -25.57 -0.85
N ALA A 157 -0.43 -24.35 -0.66
CA ALA A 157 0.41 -23.99 0.47
C ALA A 157 -0.29 -24.20 1.84
N PRO A 158 0.46 -24.60 2.89
CA PRO A 158 -0.10 -24.79 4.24
C PRO A 158 -0.79 -23.53 4.79
N LYS A 159 -1.86 -23.72 5.58
CA LYS A 159 -2.57 -22.62 6.26
C LYS A 159 -1.65 -21.72 7.10
N PRO A 160 -0.67 -22.26 7.87
CA PRO A 160 0.26 -21.43 8.64
C PRO A 160 1.08 -20.45 7.78
N LEU A 161 1.56 -20.91 6.62
CA LEU A 161 2.34 -20.07 5.70
C LEU A 161 1.47 -18.93 5.13
N LYS A 162 0.26 -19.26 4.68
CA LYS A 162 -0.70 -18.26 4.20
C LYS A 162 -1.04 -17.22 5.28
N THR A 163 -1.29 -17.66 6.50
CA THR A 163 -1.63 -16.78 7.63
C THR A 163 -0.46 -15.87 7.99
N THR A 164 0.76 -16.40 7.97
CA THR A 164 1.97 -15.63 8.30
C THR A 164 2.23 -14.56 7.24
N ILE A 165 2.15 -14.89 5.95
CA ILE A 165 2.37 -13.94 4.84
C ILE A 165 1.30 -12.83 4.84
N VAL A 166 0.03 -13.19 5.00
CA VAL A 166 -1.07 -12.20 5.07
C VAL A 166 -0.91 -11.30 6.30
N GLY A 167 -0.59 -11.89 7.45
CA GLY A 167 -0.38 -11.14 8.68
C GLY A 167 0.80 -10.19 8.60
N GLU A 168 1.96 -10.67 8.14
CA GLU A 168 3.15 -9.84 7.94
C GLU A 168 2.83 -8.64 7.04
N SER A 169 2.22 -8.91 5.89
CA SER A 169 1.93 -7.89 4.89
C SER A 169 0.90 -6.85 5.35
N LEU A 170 -0.04 -7.25 6.22
CA LEU A 170 -1.02 -6.30 6.75
C LEU A 170 -0.38 -5.27 7.68
N PHE A 171 0.61 -5.68 8.49
CA PHE A 171 1.24 -4.81 9.49
C PHE A 171 2.52 -4.14 8.99
N ASN A 172 3.18 -4.71 7.97
CA ASN A 172 4.42 -4.15 7.44
C ASN A 172 4.21 -2.81 6.72
N ASP A 173 3.10 -2.64 5.99
CA ASP A 173 2.71 -1.38 5.34
C ASP A 173 2.58 -0.26 6.36
N GLY A 174 1.84 -0.52 7.45
CA GLY A 174 1.68 0.44 8.54
C GLY A 174 3.00 0.79 9.22
N THR A 175 3.87 -0.19 9.44
CA THR A 175 5.18 0.03 10.04
C THR A 175 6.08 0.86 9.11
N ALA A 176 6.14 0.53 7.82
CA ALA A 176 6.98 1.23 6.87
C ALA A 176 6.56 2.67 6.68
N VAL A 177 5.25 2.97 6.73
CA VAL A 177 4.78 4.36 6.69
C VAL A 177 5.26 5.13 7.91
N VAL A 178 5.21 4.54 9.12
CA VAL A 178 5.77 5.20 10.32
C VAL A 178 7.28 5.43 10.16
N VAL A 179 8.02 4.43 9.67
CA VAL A 179 9.46 4.58 9.39
C VAL A 179 9.71 5.69 8.37
N PHE A 180 8.93 5.73 7.30
CA PHE A 180 9.01 6.75 6.25
C PHE A 180 8.73 8.15 6.81
N THR A 181 7.62 8.35 7.54
CA THR A 181 7.25 9.64 8.13
C THR A 181 8.32 10.16 9.07
N VAL A 182 8.88 9.27 9.91
CA VAL A 182 9.97 9.61 10.82
C VAL A 182 11.22 10.04 10.04
N LEU A 183 11.66 9.24 9.06
CA LEU A 183 12.83 9.57 8.23
C LEU A 183 12.61 10.86 7.42
N PHE A 184 11.40 11.09 6.93
CA PHE A 184 11.06 12.26 6.13
C PHE A 184 11.01 13.52 6.99
N GLY A 185 10.49 13.42 8.21
CA GLY A 185 10.57 14.49 9.22
C GLY A 185 12.02 14.89 9.54
N ILE A 186 12.92 13.91 9.66
CA ILE A 186 14.37 14.16 9.84
C ILE A 186 14.94 14.97 8.67
N VAL A 187 14.59 14.61 7.44
CA VAL A 187 15.03 15.34 6.24
C VAL A 187 14.51 16.78 6.24
N GLN A 188 13.26 17.01 6.64
CA GLN A 188 12.68 18.35 6.68
C GLN A 188 13.28 19.25 7.76
N LEU A 189 13.59 18.70 8.93
CA LEU A 189 14.20 19.43 10.04
C LEU A 189 15.65 19.80 9.76
N GLY A 190 16.37 19.01 8.94
CA GLY A 190 17.78 19.24 8.61
C GLY A 190 18.75 18.98 9.77
N GLU A 191 18.23 18.61 10.94
CA GLU A 191 18.99 18.21 12.13
C GLU A 191 18.88 16.69 12.32
N THR A 192 19.90 16.09 12.94
CA THR A 192 19.83 14.68 13.35
C THR A 192 19.21 14.63 14.75
N PRO A 193 17.92 14.26 14.90
CA PRO A 193 17.32 14.10 16.22
C PRO A 193 18.05 13.01 16.99
N SER A 194 18.00 13.08 18.32
CA SER A 194 18.57 12.02 19.12
C SER A 194 17.83 10.70 18.86
N VAL A 195 18.53 9.58 19.01
CA VAL A 195 17.94 8.24 18.90
C VAL A 195 16.72 8.10 19.82
N ALA A 196 16.72 8.78 20.97
CA ALA A 196 15.60 8.78 21.91
C ALA A 196 14.39 9.54 21.35
N ASP A 197 14.58 10.67 20.69
CA ASP A 197 13.49 11.47 20.10
C ASP A 197 12.86 10.73 18.92
N THR A 198 13.69 10.10 18.08
CA THR A 198 13.22 9.26 16.96
C THR A 198 12.43 8.06 17.48
N ALA A 199 12.92 7.38 18.52
CA ALA A 199 12.21 6.25 19.12
C ALA A 199 10.89 6.68 19.77
N LEU A 200 10.86 7.85 20.41
CA LEU A 200 9.65 8.41 21.01
C LEU A 200 8.61 8.79 19.95
N LEU A 201 9.03 9.41 18.84
CA LEU A 201 8.15 9.74 17.72
C LEU A 201 7.56 8.48 17.09
N PHE A 202 8.40 7.49 16.82
CA PHE A 202 7.96 6.18 16.31
C PHE A 202 6.95 5.53 17.25
N ALA A 203 7.25 5.49 18.56
CA ALA A 203 6.36 4.92 19.55
C ALA A 203 5.03 5.68 19.62
N ARG A 204 5.05 7.01 19.56
CA ARG A 204 3.85 7.84 19.54
C ARG A 204 2.97 7.53 18.32
N GLU A 205 3.56 7.49 17.13
CA GLU A 205 2.79 7.22 15.90
C GLU A 205 2.22 5.81 15.86
N ALA A 206 3.04 4.81 16.20
CA ALA A 206 2.65 3.40 16.15
C ALA A 206 1.65 3.05 17.27
N VAL A 207 1.97 3.34 18.53
CA VAL A 207 1.10 3.04 19.68
C VAL A 207 -0.15 3.92 19.64
N GLY A 208 0.00 5.20 19.28
CA GLY A 208 -1.12 6.11 19.10
C GLY A 208 -2.08 5.61 18.02
N GLY A 209 -1.56 5.12 16.88
CA GLY A 209 -2.37 4.51 15.82
C GLY A 209 -3.14 3.29 16.33
N VAL A 210 -2.47 2.38 17.06
CA VAL A 210 -3.12 1.20 17.64
C VAL A 210 -4.24 1.57 18.62
N VAL A 211 -3.96 2.48 19.56
CA VAL A 211 -4.93 2.90 20.57
C VAL A 211 -6.11 3.62 19.92
N PHE A 212 -5.82 4.58 19.04
CA PHE A 212 -6.86 5.35 18.37
C PHE A 212 -7.72 4.45 17.47
N GLY A 213 -7.11 3.65 16.60
CA GLY A 213 -7.79 2.67 15.76
C GLY A 213 -8.65 1.69 16.56
N GLY A 214 -8.14 1.25 17.72
CA GLY A 214 -8.88 0.42 18.66
C GLY A 214 -10.14 1.11 19.20
N LEU A 215 -10.01 2.37 19.61
CA LEU A 215 -11.12 3.17 20.15
C LEU A 215 -12.19 3.43 19.09
N ILE A 216 -11.81 3.96 17.92
CA ILE A 216 -12.77 4.29 16.85
C ILE A 216 -13.38 3.02 16.25
N GLY A 217 -12.60 1.95 16.07
CA GLY A 217 -13.09 0.67 15.58
C GLY A 217 -14.10 0.05 16.54
N TYR A 218 -13.84 0.11 17.85
CA TYR A 218 -14.77 -0.37 18.87
C TYR A 218 -16.04 0.50 18.95
N ALA A 219 -15.91 1.83 18.87
CA ALA A 219 -17.05 2.74 18.84
C ALA A 219 -17.96 2.45 17.63
N THR A 220 -17.38 2.33 16.43
CA THR A 220 -18.13 1.99 15.22
C THR A 220 -18.75 0.61 15.30
N TYR A 221 -18.05 -0.39 15.85
CA TYR A 221 -18.63 -1.71 16.14
C TYR A 221 -19.91 -1.60 16.99
N ARG A 222 -19.89 -0.79 18.05
CA ARG A 222 -21.06 -0.59 18.93
C ARG A 222 -22.20 0.09 18.19
N MET A 223 -21.91 1.04 17.30
CA MET A 223 -22.91 1.70 16.46
C MET A 223 -23.53 0.72 15.45
N ILE A 224 -22.72 -0.08 14.75
CA ILE A 224 -23.18 -1.13 13.83
C ILE A 224 -24.11 -2.11 14.56
N LYS A 225 -23.74 -2.55 15.77
CA LYS A 225 -24.57 -3.45 16.57
C LYS A 225 -25.94 -2.87 16.94
N SER A 226 -26.09 -1.54 16.94
CA SER A 226 -27.35 -0.88 17.26
C SER A 226 -28.27 -0.66 16.05
N VAL A 227 -27.83 -1.07 14.86
CA VAL A 227 -28.52 -0.82 13.59
C VAL A 227 -28.78 -2.14 12.87
N GLU A 228 -29.98 -2.32 12.33
CA GLU A 228 -30.37 -3.52 11.56
C GLU A 228 -30.64 -3.16 10.09
N GLN A 229 -29.78 -2.33 9.51
CA GLN A 229 -29.90 -1.83 8.15
C GLN A 229 -28.53 -1.78 7.48
N TYR A 230 -28.29 -2.69 6.52
CA TYR A 230 -26.98 -2.88 5.91
C TYR A 230 -26.41 -1.61 5.27
N GLN A 231 -27.24 -0.72 4.70
CA GLN A 231 -26.77 0.53 4.11
C GLN A 231 -26.09 1.42 5.14
N VAL A 232 -26.69 1.55 6.33
CA VAL A 232 -26.14 2.37 7.41
C VAL A 232 -24.88 1.73 7.97
N GLU A 233 -24.86 0.40 8.12
CA GLU A 233 -23.67 -0.33 8.56
C GLU A 233 -22.47 -0.12 7.61
N VAL A 234 -22.68 -0.20 6.29
CA VAL A 234 -21.65 0.10 5.29
C VAL A 234 -21.23 1.58 5.35
N MET A 235 -22.18 2.51 5.46
CA MET A 235 -21.89 3.94 5.61
C MET A 235 -21.04 4.23 6.86
N LEU A 236 -21.29 3.53 7.97
CA LEU A 236 -20.49 3.64 9.19
C LEU A 236 -19.05 3.17 8.98
N THR A 237 -18.84 2.09 8.21
CA THR A 237 -17.47 1.65 7.87
C THR A 237 -16.75 2.65 6.95
N LEU A 238 -17.45 3.26 6.00
CA LEU A 238 -16.89 4.33 5.17
C LEU A 238 -16.52 5.57 6.00
N ALA A 239 -17.42 5.99 6.90
CA ALA A 239 -17.17 7.10 7.80
C ALA A 239 -16.01 6.82 8.76
N LEU A 240 -15.87 5.58 9.22
CA LEU A 240 -14.74 5.13 10.02
C LEU A 240 -13.42 5.28 9.27
N VAL A 241 -13.37 4.87 7.99
CA VAL A 241 -12.13 4.98 7.20
C VAL A 241 -11.79 6.42 6.88
N ILE A 242 -12.74 7.19 6.31
CA ILE A 242 -12.49 8.58 5.89
C ILE A 242 -12.30 9.49 7.11
N GLY A 243 -13.25 9.46 8.05
CA GLY A 243 -13.22 10.33 9.22
C GLY A 243 -12.15 9.92 10.22
N GLY A 244 -11.94 8.61 10.41
CA GLY A 244 -10.90 8.09 11.27
C GLY A 244 -9.50 8.40 10.74
N SER A 245 -9.24 8.22 9.45
CA SER A 245 -7.94 8.58 8.87
C SER A 245 -7.68 10.09 8.94
N ALA A 246 -8.67 10.92 8.65
CA ALA A 246 -8.56 12.38 8.76
C ALA A 246 -8.17 12.82 10.19
N MET A 247 -8.82 12.26 11.21
CA MET A 247 -8.50 12.55 12.62
C MET A 247 -7.09 12.10 13.03
N CYS A 248 -6.53 11.07 12.38
CA CYS A 248 -5.17 10.63 12.70
C CYS A 248 -4.11 11.72 12.41
N TYR A 249 -4.32 12.51 11.35
CA TYR A 249 -3.41 13.61 11.01
C TYR A 249 -3.42 14.72 12.07
N GLU A 250 -4.59 15.07 12.60
CA GLU A 250 -4.72 16.05 13.68
C GLU A 250 -4.11 15.56 15.00
N LEU A 251 -4.19 14.25 15.26
CA LEU A 251 -3.66 13.63 16.48
C LEU A 251 -2.16 13.29 16.39
N HIS A 252 -1.56 13.42 15.19
CA HIS A 252 -0.21 12.96 14.86
C HIS A 252 0.00 11.48 15.22
N VAL A 253 -0.90 10.64 14.72
CA VAL A 253 -0.83 9.18 14.85
C VAL A 253 -0.90 8.52 13.48
N SER A 254 -0.44 7.27 13.37
CA SER A 254 -0.42 6.55 12.09
C SER A 254 -1.83 6.15 11.62
N ALA A 255 -2.34 6.82 10.59
CA ALA A 255 -3.60 6.46 9.93
C ALA A 255 -3.59 5.01 9.39
N PRO A 256 -2.53 4.54 8.69
CA PRO A 256 -2.39 3.15 8.28
C PRO A 256 -2.61 2.13 9.40
N ILE A 257 -1.89 2.30 10.51
CA ILE A 257 -1.98 1.39 11.66
C ILE A 257 -3.36 1.47 12.30
N ALA A 258 -3.92 2.69 12.44
CA ALA A 258 -5.25 2.87 12.98
C ALA A 258 -6.32 2.14 12.15
N MET A 259 -6.22 2.22 10.82
CA MET A 259 -7.16 1.57 9.90
C MET A 259 -7.01 0.05 9.88
N VAL A 260 -5.80 -0.49 9.98
CA VAL A 260 -5.58 -1.93 10.16
C VAL A 260 -6.25 -2.42 11.45
N VAL A 261 -6.03 -1.74 12.57
CA VAL A 261 -6.62 -2.14 13.86
C VAL A 261 -8.15 -2.01 13.83
N ALA A 262 -8.67 -0.92 13.26
CA ALA A 262 -10.11 -0.73 13.12
C ALA A 262 -10.74 -1.81 12.21
N GLY A 263 -10.11 -2.12 11.07
CA GLY A 263 -10.53 -3.16 10.14
C GLY A 263 -10.54 -4.56 10.78
N LEU A 264 -9.50 -4.89 11.57
CA LEU A 264 -9.47 -6.15 12.32
C LEU A 264 -10.62 -6.25 13.34
N ILE A 265 -10.97 -5.15 14.01
CA ILE A 265 -12.10 -5.11 14.96
C ILE A 265 -13.43 -5.32 14.22
N ILE A 266 -13.69 -4.58 13.14
CA ILE A 266 -14.94 -4.70 12.39
C ILE A 266 -15.05 -6.08 11.73
N GLY A 267 -13.97 -6.56 11.11
CA GLY A 267 -13.92 -7.85 10.40
C GLY A 267 -14.07 -9.08 11.31
N ASN A 268 -13.83 -8.93 12.61
CA ASN A 268 -13.95 -10.02 13.59
C ASN A 268 -15.10 -9.79 14.57
N LEU A 269 -15.04 -8.76 15.41
CA LEU A 269 -16.07 -8.49 16.42
C LEU A 269 -17.38 -8.03 15.78
N GLY A 270 -17.31 -7.10 14.81
CA GLY A 270 -18.48 -6.64 14.05
C GLY A 270 -19.13 -7.78 13.28
N ARG A 271 -18.33 -8.51 12.51
CA ARG A 271 -18.77 -9.68 11.76
C ARG A 271 -19.45 -10.71 12.67
N ASN A 272 -18.81 -11.14 13.76
CA ASN A 272 -19.31 -12.26 14.56
C ASN A 272 -20.45 -11.91 15.52
N LEU A 273 -20.52 -10.67 16.03
CA LEU A 273 -21.40 -10.31 17.14
C LEU A 273 -22.40 -9.20 16.84
N ALA A 274 -22.34 -8.56 15.66
CA ALA A 274 -23.22 -7.44 15.30
C ALA A 274 -23.97 -7.65 13.98
N MET A 275 -23.38 -8.32 12.99
CA MET A 275 -23.95 -8.39 11.63
C MET A 275 -24.75 -9.67 11.37
N ASN A 276 -25.87 -9.51 10.66
CA ASN A 276 -26.59 -10.62 10.04
C ASN A 276 -25.92 -11.06 8.72
N ASP A 277 -26.30 -12.21 8.17
CA ASP A 277 -25.65 -12.78 6.98
C ASP A 277 -25.82 -11.92 5.72
N MET A 278 -26.90 -11.14 5.64
CA MET A 278 -27.12 -10.20 4.54
C MET A 278 -26.14 -9.03 4.62
N THR A 279 -26.01 -8.39 5.79
CA THR A 279 -25.06 -7.29 5.97
C THR A 279 -23.63 -7.77 5.73
N ARG A 280 -23.25 -8.95 6.22
CA ARG A 280 -21.91 -9.53 5.95
C ARG A 280 -21.64 -9.62 4.45
N ARG A 281 -22.60 -10.13 3.67
CA ARG A 281 -22.46 -10.26 2.22
C ARG A 281 -22.32 -8.91 1.51
N TYR A 282 -23.15 -7.93 1.87
CA TYR A 282 -23.08 -6.60 1.25
C TYR A 282 -21.82 -5.85 1.64
N MET A 283 -21.38 -5.97 2.90
CA MET A 283 -20.16 -5.33 3.38
C MET A 283 -18.92 -5.97 2.75
N ASP A 284 -18.82 -7.30 2.73
CA ASP A 284 -17.72 -8.03 2.10
C ASP A 284 -17.63 -7.64 0.61
N GLY A 285 -18.74 -7.76 -0.14
CA GLY A 285 -18.75 -7.43 -1.57
C GLY A 285 -18.49 -5.95 -1.87
N PHE A 286 -18.92 -5.04 -0.99
CA PHE A 286 -18.61 -3.62 -1.13
C PHE A 286 -17.11 -3.35 -0.94
N TRP A 287 -16.52 -3.86 0.13
CA TRP A 287 -15.12 -3.61 0.44
C TRP A 287 -14.17 -4.37 -0.49
N GLU A 288 -14.52 -5.57 -0.96
CA GLU A 288 -13.79 -6.29 -2.00
C GLU A 288 -13.77 -5.47 -3.31
N LEU A 289 -14.91 -4.91 -3.73
CA LEU A 289 -14.97 -4.06 -4.92
C LEU A 289 -14.14 -2.78 -4.76
N ILE A 290 -14.19 -2.14 -3.60
CA ILE A 290 -13.39 -0.94 -3.31
C ILE A 290 -11.90 -1.28 -3.33
N ASP A 291 -11.48 -2.38 -2.69
CA ASP A 291 -10.09 -2.84 -2.67
C ASP A 291 -9.58 -3.14 -4.08
N ASP A 292 -10.34 -3.90 -4.88
CA ASP A 292 -10.00 -4.22 -6.27
C ASP A 292 -9.90 -2.95 -7.13
N MET A 293 -10.84 -2.01 -6.97
CA MET A 293 -10.86 -0.76 -7.74
C MET A 293 -9.67 0.14 -7.38
N LEU A 294 -9.36 0.29 -6.09
CA LEU A 294 -8.24 1.11 -5.62
C LEU A 294 -6.89 0.48 -6.01
N ASN A 295 -6.75 -0.84 -5.92
CA ASN A 295 -5.56 -1.53 -6.40
C ASN A 295 -5.38 -1.37 -7.90
N ALA A 296 -6.43 -1.59 -8.70
CA ALA A 296 -6.36 -1.38 -10.14
C ALA A 296 -5.95 0.07 -10.48
N LEU A 297 -6.53 1.05 -9.78
CA LEU A 297 -6.17 2.45 -9.96
C LEU A 297 -4.71 2.70 -9.56
N LEU A 298 -4.25 2.17 -8.43
CA LEU A 298 -2.86 2.31 -7.96
C LEU A 298 -1.88 1.78 -9.00
N PHE A 299 -2.07 0.55 -9.46
CA PHE A 299 -1.18 -0.08 -10.43
C PHE A 299 -1.25 0.59 -11.82
N ALA A 300 -2.42 1.10 -12.21
CA ALA A 300 -2.55 1.90 -13.43
C ALA A 300 -1.76 3.21 -13.32
N LEU A 301 -1.91 3.94 -12.20
CA LEU A 301 -1.18 5.17 -11.94
C LEU A 301 0.34 4.93 -11.93
N ILE A 302 0.83 3.88 -11.25
CA ILE A 302 2.25 3.51 -11.25
C ILE A 302 2.76 3.24 -12.68
N GLY A 303 1.99 2.52 -13.50
CA GLY A 303 2.38 2.24 -14.90
C GLY A 303 2.35 3.48 -15.81
N LEU A 304 1.48 4.44 -15.51
CA LEU A 304 1.37 5.72 -16.23
C LEU A 304 2.42 6.74 -15.76
N GLU A 305 2.84 6.70 -14.50
CA GLU A 305 3.88 7.59 -13.94
C GLU A 305 5.20 7.46 -14.71
N LEU A 306 5.45 6.29 -15.32
CA LEU A 306 6.58 6.08 -16.22
C LEU A 306 6.57 7.00 -17.45
N LEU A 307 5.43 7.56 -17.86
CA LEU A 307 5.35 8.59 -18.90
C LEU A 307 6.06 9.87 -18.49
N LEU A 308 5.94 10.27 -17.22
CA LEU A 308 6.49 11.52 -16.70
C LEU A 308 8.00 11.43 -16.47
N LEU A 309 8.54 10.22 -16.37
CA LEU A 309 9.96 10.00 -16.10
C LEU A 309 10.78 10.03 -17.39
N PRO A 310 11.88 10.80 -17.43
CA PRO A 310 12.75 10.83 -18.60
C PRO A 310 13.37 9.44 -18.82
N PHE A 311 13.10 8.85 -19.98
CA PHE A 311 13.65 7.55 -20.34
C PHE A 311 15.17 7.66 -20.53
N ASN A 312 15.92 7.08 -19.61
CA ASN A 312 17.38 6.99 -19.68
C ASN A 312 17.81 5.55 -19.41
N TRP A 313 18.62 5.00 -20.31
CA TRP A 313 19.16 3.65 -20.18
C TRP A 313 19.94 3.45 -18.87
N LEU A 314 20.59 4.51 -18.37
CA LEU A 314 21.32 4.48 -17.11
C LEU A 314 20.37 4.32 -15.91
N HIS A 315 19.22 5.01 -15.91
CA HIS A 315 18.19 4.87 -14.87
C HIS A 315 17.63 3.44 -14.85
N LEU A 316 17.34 2.87 -16.03
CA LEU A 316 16.86 1.48 -16.16
C LEU A 316 17.89 0.45 -15.70
N ALA A 317 19.15 0.62 -16.08
CA ALA A 317 20.22 -0.27 -15.63
C ALA A 317 20.39 -0.21 -14.11
N ALA A 318 20.46 0.97 -13.52
CA ALA A 318 20.59 1.13 -12.07
C ALA A 318 19.37 0.57 -11.33
N GLY A 319 18.15 0.84 -11.81
CA GLY A 319 16.92 0.31 -11.25
C GLY A 319 16.85 -1.22 -11.32
N SER A 320 17.31 -1.83 -12.42
CA SER A 320 17.34 -3.29 -12.59
C SER A 320 18.34 -3.95 -11.65
N VAL A 321 19.55 -3.37 -11.52
CA VAL A 321 20.57 -3.84 -10.58
C VAL A 321 20.05 -3.72 -9.14
N LEU A 322 19.41 -2.61 -8.80
CA LEU A 322 18.85 -2.40 -7.47
C LEU A 322 17.70 -3.39 -7.20
N ALA A 323 16.79 -3.60 -8.14
CA ALA A 323 15.70 -4.57 -8.01
C ALA A 323 16.25 -5.99 -7.76
N LEU A 324 17.28 -6.41 -8.51
CA LEU A 324 17.95 -7.69 -8.30
C LEU A 324 18.63 -7.76 -6.93
N ALA A 325 19.32 -6.70 -6.52
CA ALA A 325 19.97 -6.64 -5.20
C ALA A 325 18.95 -6.75 -4.06
N VAL A 326 17.80 -6.08 -4.18
CA VAL A 326 16.70 -6.17 -3.20
C VAL A 326 16.15 -7.58 -3.15
N LEU A 327 15.86 -8.21 -4.30
CA LEU A 327 15.35 -9.58 -4.37
C LEU A 327 16.35 -10.59 -3.77
N LEU A 328 17.64 -10.44 -4.05
CA LEU A 328 18.70 -11.27 -3.47
C LEU A 328 18.81 -11.07 -1.96
N SER A 329 18.73 -9.82 -1.48
CA SER A 329 18.76 -9.54 -0.04
C SER A 329 17.60 -10.23 0.68
N ARG A 330 16.40 -10.19 0.08
CA ARG A 330 15.22 -10.86 0.61
C ARG A 330 15.38 -12.37 0.63
N LEU A 331 15.88 -12.95 -0.46
CA LEU A 331 16.18 -14.37 -0.53
C LEU A 331 17.14 -14.77 0.59
N LEU A 332 18.21 -14.02 0.84
CA LEU A 332 19.17 -14.33 1.89
C LEU A 332 18.61 -14.15 3.32
N THR A 333 17.68 -13.23 3.52
CA THR A 333 17.04 -13.01 4.84
C THR A 333 15.94 -14.01 5.18
N VAL A 334 15.29 -14.60 4.17
CA VAL A 334 14.11 -15.47 4.35
C VAL A 334 14.40 -16.94 4.00
N ALA A 335 15.42 -17.23 3.18
CA ALA A 335 15.80 -18.59 2.85
C ALA A 335 16.30 -19.33 4.12
N PRO A 336 15.92 -20.62 4.27
CA PRO A 336 16.24 -21.43 5.45
C PRO A 336 17.73 -21.72 5.60
#